data_AF-A0A9P8XQZ1-F1
#
_entry.id   AF-A0A9P8XQZ1-F1
#
_cell.length_a   1.000
_cell.length_b   1.000
_cell.length_c   1.000
_cell.angle_alpha   90.00
_cell.angle_beta   90.00
_cell.angle_gamma   90.00
#
_symmetry.space_group_name_H-M   'P 1'
#
loop_
_entity.id
_entity.type
_entity.pdbx_description
1 polymer ?
#
loop_
_entity_poly.entity_id
_entity_poly.type
_entity_poly.pdbx_seq_one_letter_code
_entity_poly.pdbx_strand_id
1 'polypeptide(L)'
;QTPPFFIPDRSAIDPIVYARQYIGSQASKDLISREDWELMYKRMACSLIIMCEANVDWPADDGVRLMPSTTEEWLLTQEVFGQMLKEVSLRFVVLPKDLMDIADRVAFV
;
A
#
# COMPACT_ATOMS: atom_id res chain seq x y z
N GLN A 1 27.46 -12.47 -2.16
CA GLN A 1 26.79 -11.52 -1.25
C GLN A 1 25.39 -11.34 -1.78
N THR A 2 24.37 -11.63 -0.97
CA THR A 2 22.98 -11.30 -1.33
C THR A 2 22.90 -9.77 -1.39
N PRO A 3 22.35 -9.16 -2.46
CA PRO A 3 22.17 -7.72 -2.49
C PRO A 3 21.36 -7.28 -1.25
N PRO A 4 21.65 -6.10 -0.67
CA PRO A 4 20.91 -5.63 0.48
C PRO A 4 19.42 -5.49 0.12
N PHE A 5 18.56 -6.10 0.92
CA PHE A 5 17.11 -5.91 0.80
C PHE A 5 16.76 -4.48 1.22
N PHE A 6 15.87 -3.85 0.45
CA PHE A 6 15.37 -2.52 0.73
C PHE A 6 13.89 -2.63 1.10
N ILE A 7 13.53 -2.03 2.24
CA ILE A 7 12.15 -2.02 2.75
C ILE A 7 11.67 -0.56 2.69
N PRO A 8 10.93 -0.17 1.64
CA PRO A 8 10.31 1.14 1.62
C PRO A 8 9.08 1.16 2.53
N ASP A 9 8.93 2.26 3.26
CA ASP A 9 7.64 2.63 3.83
C ASP A 9 6.83 3.33 2.75
N ARG A 10 5.70 2.72 2.37
CA ARG A 10 4.89 3.00 1.16
C ARG A 10 5.54 2.56 -0.15
N SER A 11 4.78 2.63 -1.23
CA SER A 11 5.17 2.16 -2.55
C SER A 11 4.72 3.11 -3.66
N ALA A 12 5.05 2.78 -4.90
CA ALA A 12 4.64 3.60 -6.05
C ALA A 12 3.12 3.54 -6.32
N ILE A 13 2.38 2.58 -5.73
CA ILE A 13 0.93 2.51 -5.90
C ILE A 13 0.17 3.48 -5.00
N ASP A 14 0.76 3.90 -3.90
CA ASP A 14 0.16 4.82 -2.92
C ASP A 14 -0.35 6.12 -3.58
N PRO A 15 0.44 6.89 -4.37
CA PRO A 15 -0.08 8.07 -5.05
C PRO A 15 -1.20 7.76 -6.05
N ILE A 16 -1.21 6.58 -6.67
CA ILE A 16 -2.26 6.17 -7.62
C ILE A 16 -3.57 5.90 -6.87
N VAL A 17 -3.49 5.23 -5.72
CA VAL A 17 -4.65 4.98 -4.85
C VAL A 17 -5.21 6.30 -4.31
N TYR A 18 -4.37 7.19 -3.81
CA TYR A 18 -4.81 8.50 -3.32
C TYR A 18 -5.42 9.35 -4.45
N ALA A 19 -4.83 9.35 -5.64
CA ALA A 19 -5.43 10.03 -6.79
C ALA A 19 -6.81 9.46 -7.13
N ARG A 20 -6.99 8.13 -7.11
CA ARG A 20 -8.30 7.51 -7.33
C ARG A 20 -9.31 7.90 -6.27
N GLN A 21 -8.92 7.84 -4.99
CA GLN A 21 -9.82 8.06 -3.86
C GLN A 21 -10.26 9.53 -3.76
N TYR A 22 -9.34 10.48 -3.94
CA TYR A 22 -9.60 11.90 -3.65
C TYR A 22 -9.86 12.76 -4.88
N ILE A 23 -9.44 12.34 -6.07
CA ILE A 23 -9.62 13.10 -7.33
C ILE A 23 -10.54 12.34 -8.29
N GLY A 24 -10.41 11.02 -8.34
CA GLY A 24 -11.26 10.13 -9.13
C GLY A 24 -10.47 9.24 -10.09
N SER A 25 -11.17 8.30 -10.73
CA SER A 25 -10.57 7.24 -11.55
C SER A 25 -9.79 7.72 -12.77
N GLN A 26 -10.03 8.94 -13.26
CA GLN A 26 -9.23 9.48 -14.38
C GLN A 26 -7.81 9.85 -13.91
N ALA A 27 -7.68 10.45 -12.72
CA ALA A 27 -6.38 10.85 -12.19
C ALA A 27 -5.46 9.63 -11.93
N SER A 28 -6.01 8.51 -11.47
CA SER A 28 -5.24 7.28 -11.32
C SER A 28 -4.83 6.67 -12.67
N LYS A 29 -5.71 6.70 -13.67
CA LYS A 29 -5.37 6.25 -15.04
C LYS A 29 -4.26 7.08 -15.65
N ASP A 30 -4.30 8.41 -15.46
CA ASP A 30 -3.28 9.31 -15.96
C ASP A 30 -1.92 8.98 -15.34
N LEU A 31 -1.86 8.69 -14.03
CA LEU A 31 -0.64 8.26 -13.35
C LEU A 31 -0.12 6.90 -13.86
N ILE A 32 -1.01 5.92 -14.06
CA ILE A 32 -0.67 4.60 -14.61
C ILE A 32 -0.13 4.70 -16.04
N SER A 33 -0.56 5.69 -16.81
CA SER A 33 -0.10 5.87 -18.19
C SER A 33 1.35 6.36 -18.32
N ARG A 34 1.98 6.79 -17.22
CA ARG A 34 3.33 7.36 -17.22
C ARG A 34 4.41 6.28 -17.31
N GLU A 35 5.51 6.58 -18.01
CA GLU A 35 6.68 5.70 -18.08
C GLU A 35 7.30 5.42 -16.69
N ASP A 36 7.23 6.40 -15.79
CA ASP A 36 7.70 6.25 -14.41
C ASP A 36 6.98 5.11 -13.68
N TRP A 37 5.67 4.92 -13.94
CA TRP A 37 4.88 3.84 -13.37
C TRP A 37 5.33 2.48 -13.91
N GLU A 38 5.56 2.35 -15.21
CA GLU A 38 6.01 1.10 -15.84
C GLU A 38 7.31 0.56 -15.19
N LEU A 39 8.26 1.46 -14.89
CA LEU A 39 9.49 1.09 -14.19
C LEU A 39 9.22 0.62 -12.75
N MET A 40 8.36 1.33 -12.02
CA MET A 40 8.02 0.99 -10.65
C MET A 40 7.21 -0.30 -10.56
N TYR A 41 6.27 -0.50 -11.48
CA TYR A 41 5.47 -1.71 -11.61
C TYR A 41 6.35 -2.95 -11.75
N LYS A 42 7.35 -2.92 -12.66
CA LYS A 42 8.31 -4.02 -12.83
C LYS A 42 9.07 -4.35 -11.55
N ARG A 43 9.44 -3.35 -10.76
CA ARG A 43 10.11 -3.57 -9.47
C ARG A 43 9.14 -4.18 -8.46
N MET A 44 7.94 -3.62 -8.33
CA MET A 44 6.92 -4.11 -7.41
C MET A 44 6.46 -5.53 -7.73
N ALA A 45 6.33 -5.90 -9.00
CA ALA A 45 5.95 -7.23 -9.44
C ALA A 45 6.95 -8.33 -9.02
N CYS A 46 8.21 -7.94 -8.80
CA CYS A 46 9.28 -8.82 -8.31
C CYS A 46 9.51 -8.72 -6.80
N SER A 47 8.71 -7.92 -6.08
CA SER A 47 8.84 -7.67 -4.65
C SER A 47 7.74 -8.37 -3.85
N LEU A 48 7.96 -8.49 -2.54
CA LEU A 48 6.90 -8.77 -1.58
C LEU A 48 6.17 -7.46 -1.26
N ILE A 49 4.86 -7.42 -1.50
CA ILE A 49 4.00 -6.31 -1.12
C ILE A 49 3.17 -6.74 0.08
N ILE A 50 3.24 -5.96 1.16
CA ILE A 50 2.51 -6.19 2.39
C ILE A 50 1.52 -5.05 2.56
N MET A 51 0.23 -5.37 2.59
CA MET A 51 -0.81 -4.41 2.92
C MET A 51 -1.22 -4.64 4.38
N CYS A 52 -1.03 -3.63 5.23
CA CYS A 52 -1.50 -3.69 6.61
C CYS A 52 -3.03 -3.60 6.65
N GLU A 53 -3.68 -4.52 7.37
CA GLU A 53 -5.12 -4.42 7.60
C GLU A 53 -5.45 -3.12 8.35
N ALA A 54 -6.58 -2.50 7.99
CA ALA A 54 -7.10 -1.29 8.56
C ALA A 54 -7.59 -1.48 10.01
N ASN A 55 -7.81 -0.35 10.68
CA ASN A 55 -8.30 -0.28 12.06
C ASN A 55 -7.33 -0.94 13.07
N VAL A 56 -6.07 -0.51 12.97
CA VAL A 56 -4.93 -0.91 13.80
C VAL A 56 -4.45 0.29 14.61
N ASP A 57 -3.89 0.07 15.79
CA ASP A 57 -3.38 1.13 16.67
C ASP A 57 -1.86 1.37 16.51
N TRP A 58 -1.19 0.55 15.71
CA TRP A 58 0.26 0.64 15.51
C TRP A 58 0.77 1.84 14.67
N PRO A 59 0.02 2.45 13.72
CA PRO A 59 0.57 3.56 12.95
C PRO A 59 0.43 4.84 13.76
N ALA A 60 1.55 5.47 14.09
CA ALA A 60 1.57 6.78 14.71
C ALA A 60 1.31 7.86 13.64
N ASP A 61 0.36 8.76 13.93
CA ASP A 61 0.21 10.00 13.18
C ASP A 61 1.42 10.89 13.46
N ASP A 62 2.25 11.08 12.44
CA ASP A 62 3.44 11.93 12.48
C ASP A 62 3.21 13.31 11.87
N GLY A 63 1.97 13.64 11.49
CA GLY A 63 1.58 14.89 10.85
C GLY A 63 2.00 15.01 9.38
N VAL A 64 2.63 13.98 8.80
CA VAL A 64 3.07 13.93 7.40
C VAL A 64 2.25 12.92 6.61
N ARG A 65 1.90 11.80 7.23
CA ARG A 65 1.10 10.75 6.63
C ARG A 65 -0.37 11.13 6.67
N LEU A 66 -1.06 11.04 5.52
CA LEU A 66 -2.51 11.09 5.50
C LEU A 66 -3.08 9.88 6.27
N MET A 67 -3.56 10.16 7.48
CA MET A 67 -4.20 9.18 8.36
C MET A 67 -5.71 9.29 8.21
N PRO A 68 -6.43 8.17 8.03
CA PRO A 68 -7.89 8.18 8.04
C PRO A 68 -8.42 8.76 9.35
N SER A 69 -9.41 9.64 9.26
CA SER A 69 -10.01 10.29 10.43
C SER A 69 -11.06 9.42 11.12
N THR A 70 -11.58 8.41 10.40
CA THR A 70 -12.56 7.46 10.93
C THR A 70 -12.23 6.03 10.49
N THR A 71 -12.78 5.05 11.21
CA THR A 71 -12.67 3.64 10.85
C THR A 71 -13.24 3.37 9.46
N GLU A 72 -14.35 4.01 9.09
CA GLU A 72 -14.99 3.87 7.77
C GLU A 72 -14.07 4.38 6.65
N GLU A 73 -13.43 5.54 6.85
CA GLU A 73 -12.46 6.06 5.89
C GLU A 73 -11.27 5.09 5.72
N TRP A 74 -10.81 4.49 6.82
CA TRP A 74 -9.70 3.55 6.76
C TRP A 74 -10.07 2.27 6.01
N LEU A 75 -11.24 1.71 6.29
CA LEU A 75 -11.76 0.53 5.59
C LEU A 75 -11.95 0.80 4.10
N LEU A 76 -12.46 1.99 3.75
CA LEU A 76 -12.58 2.42 2.36
C LEU A 76 -11.21 2.52 1.69
N THR A 77 -10.22 3.17 2.33
CA THR A 77 -8.86 3.27 1.79
C THR A 77 -8.25 1.89 1.58
N GLN A 78 -8.37 0.97 2.53
CA GLN A 78 -7.92 -0.41 2.36
C GLN A 78 -8.60 -1.09 1.17
N GLU A 79 -9.91 -0.92 1.02
CA GLU A 79 -10.66 -1.49 -0.11
C GLU A 79 -10.11 -0.96 -1.45
N VAL A 80 -9.91 0.36 -1.56
CA VAL A 80 -9.37 0.98 -2.77
C VAL A 80 -7.95 0.49 -3.05
N PHE A 81 -7.07 0.35 -2.04
CA PHE A 81 -5.75 -0.25 -2.19
C PHE A 81 -5.83 -1.69 -2.72
N GLY A 82 -6.67 -2.53 -2.10
CA GLY A 82 -6.84 -3.92 -2.51
C GLY A 82 -7.42 -4.07 -3.91
N GLN A 83 -8.36 -3.21 -4.30
CA GLN A 83 -8.89 -3.15 -5.67
C GLN A 83 -7.80 -2.73 -6.66
N MET A 84 -7.06 -1.65 -6.37
CA MET A 84 -5.99 -1.16 -7.25
C MET A 84 -4.90 -2.21 -7.48
N LEU A 85 -4.41 -2.85 -6.42
CA LEU A 85 -3.39 -3.90 -6.51
C LEU A 85 -3.86 -5.06 -7.41
N LYS A 86 -5.13 -5.48 -7.27
CA LYS A 86 -5.73 -6.52 -8.13
C LYS A 86 -5.87 -6.05 -9.58
N GLU A 87 -6.35 -4.83 -9.80
CA GLU A 87 -6.52 -4.26 -11.15
C GLU A 87 -5.20 -4.19 -11.91
N VAL A 88 -4.11 -3.78 -11.25
CA VAL A 88 -2.78 -3.75 -11.87
C VAL A 88 -2.05 -5.09 -11.81
N SER A 89 -2.71 -6.17 -11.36
CA SER A 89 -2.14 -7.53 -11.29
C SER A 89 -0.90 -7.67 -10.39
N LEU A 90 -0.82 -6.86 -9.33
CA LEU A 90 0.23 -6.99 -8.32
C LEU A 90 -0.20 -7.94 -7.21
N ARG A 91 0.67 -8.90 -6.88
CA ARG A 91 0.47 -9.83 -5.77
C ARG A 91 0.82 -9.14 -4.46
N PHE A 92 0.01 -9.37 -3.44
CA PHE A 92 0.24 -8.84 -2.09
C PHE A 92 -0.27 -9.83 -1.05
N VAL A 93 0.23 -9.68 0.17
CA VAL A 93 -0.29 -10.32 1.37
C VAL A 93 -0.90 -9.27 2.28
N VAL A 94 -1.92 -9.65 3.04
CA VAL A 94 -2.52 -8.79 4.06
C VAL A 94 -1.92 -9.16 5.40
N LEU A 95 -1.28 -8.20 6.07
CA LEU A 95 -0.85 -8.37 7.45
C LEU A 95 -2.07 -8.21 8.37
N PRO A 96 -2.50 -9.27 9.07
CA PRO A 96 -3.70 -9.22 9.92
C PRO A 96 -3.59 -8.22 11.05
N LYS A 97 -4.67 -7.50 11.36
CA LYS A 97 -4.71 -6.50 12.44
C LYS A 97 -4.58 -7.08 13.84
N ASP A 98 -4.86 -8.37 14.00
CA ASP A 98 -4.82 -9.09 15.28
C ASP A 98 -3.41 -9.56 15.66
N LEU A 99 -2.44 -9.51 14.73
CA LEU A 99 -1.02 -9.73 15.02
C LEU A 99 -0.39 -8.49 15.67
N MET A 100 -0.69 -8.26 16.95
CA MET A 100 -0.25 -7.07 17.68
C MET A 100 1.26 -7.09 18.00
N ASP A 101 1.80 -8.28 18.31
CA ASP A 101 3.20 -8.44 18.67
C ASP A 101 4.13 -8.17 17.47
N ILE A 102 5.22 -7.45 17.71
CA ILE A 102 6.16 -7.08 16.65
C ILE A 102 6.89 -8.32 16.12
N ALA A 103 7.27 -9.26 16.99
CA ALA A 103 7.98 -10.46 16.57
C ALA A 103 7.08 -11.37 15.71
N ASP A 104 5.79 -11.48 16.06
CA ASP A 104 4.82 -12.23 15.25
C ASP A 104 4.62 -11.61 13.86
N ARG A 105 4.59 -10.28 13.76
CA ARG A 105 4.53 -9.58 12.47
C ARG A 105 5.79 -9.77 11.64
N VAL A 106 6.96 -9.77 12.28
CA VAL A 106 8.22 -10.04 11.59
C VAL A 106 8.27 -11.49 11.10
N ALA A 107 7.76 -12.45 11.89
CA ALA A 107 7.72 -13.86 11.52
C ALA A 107 6.71 -14.17 10.40
N PHE A 108 5.70 -13.31 10.22
CA PHE A 108 4.73 -13.42 9.12
C PHE A 108 5.33 -13.10 7.74
N VAL A 109 6.36 -12.24 7.70
CA VAL A 109 6.96 -11.67 6.48
C VAL A 109 8.17 -12.49 6.01
#